data_AF-A0A3D1KG10-F1
#
_entry.id   AF-A0A3D1KG10-F1
#
_cell.length_a   1.000
_cell.length_b   1.000
_cell.length_c   1.000
_cell.angle_alpha   90.00
_cell.angle_beta   90.00
_cell.angle_gamma   90.00
#
_symmetry.space_group_name_H-M   'P 1'
#
loop_
_entity.id
_entity.type
_entity.pdbx_description
1 polymer ?
#
loop_
_entity_poly.entity_id
_entity_poly.type
_entity_poly.pdbx_seq_one_letter_code
_entity_poly.pdbx_strand_id
1 'polypeptide(L)'
;MRLPAGIIVFLLSAIMGMAGNKRIVYMDMRPILNADYTDSITVLDIWDKLHTIATLQGIVNRSSPQLYINYVVNGDIAVDSYWWNKYRSKGMWLHSRDTMSCTSVEKAVSMFKNQLKGAVVYDSETASTSNVASSIAGIDNLIAIRYDKRKESLYSRLITNGPKIPVKVWLVNK
;
A
#
# COMPACT_ATOMS: atom_id res chain seq x y z
N MET A 1 -39.77 -25.68 -17.11
CA MET A 1 -39.37 -26.19 -15.78
C MET A 1 -38.84 -25.01 -14.97
N ARG A 2 -39.65 -24.44 -14.06
CA ARG A 2 -39.26 -23.26 -13.26
C ARG A 2 -38.44 -23.75 -12.06
N LEU A 3 -37.17 -23.36 -11.99
CA LEU A 3 -36.35 -23.59 -10.79
C LEU A 3 -36.98 -22.83 -9.61
N PRO A 4 -37.10 -23.42 -8.41
CA PRO A 4 -37.67 -22.74 -7.25
C PRO A 4 -36.76 -21.58 -6.85
N ALA A 5 -37.35 -20.40 -6.62
CA ALA A 5 -36.65 -19.15 -6.28
C ALA A 5 -35.70 -19.27 -5.08
N GLY A 6 -35.92 -20.26 -4.19
CA GLY A 6 -35.04 -20.54 -3.04
C GLY A 6 -33.63 -21.02 -3.40
N ILE A 7 -33.45 -21.70 -4.54
CA ILE A 7 -32.12 -22.22 -4.96
C ILE A 7 -31.23 -21.09 -5.51
N ILE A 8 -31.84 -20.11 -6.19
CA ILE A 8 -31.12 -18.94 -6.74
C ILE A 8 -30.65 -18.01 -5.61
N VAL A 9 -31.44 -17.84 -4.55
CA VAL A 9 -31.06 -17.03 -3.37
C VAL A 9 -29.93 -17.68 -2.57
N PHE A 10 -29.89 -19.02 -2.47
CA PHE A 10 -28.80 -19.74 -1.81
C PHE A 10 -27.49 -19.74 -2.61
N LEU A 11 -27.55 -19.72 -3.94
CA LEU A 11 -26.35 -19.56 -4.76
C LEU A 11 -25.77 -18.14 -4.66
N LEU A 12 -26.61 -17.11 -4.58
CA LEU A 12 -26.16 -15.72 -4.44
C LEU A 12 -25.49 -15.44 -3.08
N SER A 13 -25.96 -16.05 -1.99
CA SER A 13 -25.32 -15.93 -0.67
C SER A 13 -23.98 -16.68 -0.56
N ALA A 14 -23.83 -17.80 -1.27
CA ALA A 14 -22.58 -18.55 -1.32
C ALA A 14 -21.48 -17.83 -2.13
N ILE A 15 -21.84 -17.08 -3.18
CA ILE A 15 -20.87 -16.34 -4.01
C ILE A 15 -20.28 -15.13 -3.24
N MET A 16 -21.05 -14.51 -2.34
CA MET A 16 -20.56 -13.41 -1.49
C MET A 16 -19.58 -13.85 -0.39
N GLY A 17 -19.56 -15.14 -0.05
CA GLY A 17 -18.66 -15.72 0.96
C GLY A 17 -17.28 -16.15 0.44
N MET A 18 -17.03 -16.07 -0.87
CA MET A 18 -15.79 -16.54 -1.50
C MET A 18 -14.85 -15.41 -1.97
N ALA A 19 -15.09 -14.16 -1.58
CA ALA A 19 -14.03 -13.16 -1.59
C ALA A 19 -13.01 -13.58 -0.54
N GLY A 20 -12.01 -14.37 -0.96
CA GLY A 20 -11.07 -15.06 -0.09
C GLY A 20 -10.68 -14.19 1.11
N ASN A 21 -10.83 -14.76 2.31
CA ASN A 21 -10.65 -14.10 3.59
C ASN A 21 -9.16 -13.74 3.82
N LYS A 22 -8.62 -12.92 2.93
CA LYS A 22 -7.23 -12.46 2.97
C LYS A 22 -7.12 -11.55 4.18
N ARG A 23 -6.14 -11.85 5.03
CA ARG A 23 -5.83 -11.01 6.18
C ARG A 23 -5.52 -9.60 5.71
N ILE A 24 -5.85 -8.62 6.53
CA ILE A 24 -5.50 -7.23 6.28
C ILE A 24 -4.15 -6.96 6.92
N VAL A 25 -3.20 -6.49 6.13
CA VAL A 25 -1.94 -5.97 6.63
C VAL A 25 -2.22 -4.58 7.18
N TYR A 26 -2.00 -4.41 8.48
CA TYR A 26 -2.13 -3.14 9.18
C TYR A 26 -0.74 -2.50 9.28
N MET A 27 -0.51 -1.48 8.45
CA MET A 27 0.77 -0.78 8.34
C MET A 27 0.76 0.43 9.27
N ASP A 28 1.48 0.36 10.39
CA ASP A 28 1.59 1.49 11.31
C ASP A 28 2.76 2.41 10.92
N MET A 29 2.42 3.57 10.39
CA MET A 29 3.34 4.60 9.91
C MET A 29 3.42 5.80 10.86
N ARG A 30 2.62 5.84 11.92
CA ARG A 30 2.62 6.92 12.91
C ARG A 30 3.99 7.25 13.51
N PRO A 31 4.95 6.31 13.71
CA PRO A 31 6.27 6.68 14.21
C PRO A 31 6.99 7.75 13.37
N ILE A 32 6.67 7.86 12.08
CA ILE A 32 7.20 8.89 11.19
C ILE A 32 6.78 10.30 11.63
N LEU A 33 5.61 10.45 12.28
CA LEU A 33 5.13 11.76 12.73
C LEU A 33 6.05 12.42 13.76
N ASN A 34 6.86 11.63 14.47
CA ASN A 34 7.81 12.11 15.48
C ASN A 34 9.25 12.26 14.93
N ALA A 35 9.43 12.15 13.62
CA ALA A 35 10.74 12.31 12.99
C ALA A 35 11.20 13.78 13.00
N ASP A 36 12.50 13.99 12.78
CA ASP A 36 13.06 15.33 12.61
C ASP A 36 12.79 15.84 11.18
N TYR A 37 11.89 16.82 11.06
CA TYR A 37 11.54 17.44 9.78
C TYR A 37 12.50 18.56 9.35
N THR A 38 13.49 18.89 10.18
CA THR A 38 14.54 19.86 9.83
C THR A 38 15.68 19.19 9.04
N ASP A 39 15.84 17.88 9.19
CA ASP A 39 16.78 17.08 8.39
C ASP A 39 16.19 16.76 7.01
N SER A 40 16.80 17.31 5.96
CA SER A 40 16.35 17.11 4.58
C SER A 40 16.41 15.63 4.15
N ILE A 41 17.37 14.87 4.68
CA ILE A 41 17.48 13.43 4.40
C ILE A 41 16.27 12.68 4.97
N THR A 42 15.91 12.96 6.22
CA THR A 42 14.75 12.38 6.88
C THR A 42 13.46 12.71 6.13
N VAL A 43 13.27 13.95 5.70
CA VAL A 43 12.09 14.36 4.91
C VAL A 43 11.98 13.56 3.61
N LEU A 44 13.09 13.37 2.89
CA LEU A 44 13.11 12.58 1.66
C LEU A 44 12.81 11.09 1.92
N ASP A 45 13.33 10.52 3.00
CA ASP A 45 13.05 9.14 3.37
C ASP A 45 11.58 8.93 3.77
N ILE A 46 10.97 9.93 4.40
CA ILE A 46 9.53 9.94 4.73
C ILE A 46 8.70 9.98 3.45
N TRP A 47 9.04 10.87 2.52
CA TRP A 47 8.40 10.94 1.20
C TRP A 47 8.45 9.60 0.48
N ASP A 48 9.63 8.97 0.43
CA ASP A 48 9.83 7.69 -0.25
C ASP A 48 8.94 6.59 0.36
N LYS A 49 8.88 6.51 1.68
CA LYS A 49 8.04 5.55 2.40
C LYS A 49 6.56 5.76 2.11
N LEU A 50 6.07 7.01 2.24
CA LEU A 50 4.65 7.35 2.05
C LEU A 50 4.19 7.14 0.61
N HIS A 51 4.96 7.61 -0.37
CA HIS A 51 4.61 7.46 -1.77
C HIS A 51 4.63 5.99 -2.23
N THR A 52 5.64 5.22 -1.80
CA THR A 52 5.72 3.78 -2.09
C THR A 52 4.54 3.03 -1.46
N ILE A 53 4.21 3.30 -0.19
CA ILE A 53 3.13 2.57 0.49
C ILE A 53 1.74 2.93 -0.07
N ALA A 54 1.54 4.18 -0.50
CA ALA A 54 0.29 4.64 -1.10
C ALA A 54 0.05 3.96 -2.46
N THR A 55 1.08 3.89 -3.32
CA THR A 55 0.98 3.17 -4.59
C THR A 55 0.77 1.67 -4.39
N LEU A 56 1.48 1.06 -3.44
CA LEU A 56 1.25 -0.33 -3.05
C LEU A 56 -0.20 -0.56 -2.62
N GLN A 57 -0.74 0.31 -1.76
CA GLN A 57 -2.12 0.22 -1.27
C GLN A 57 -3.12 0.28 -2.42
N GLY A 58 -2.96 1.22 -3.35
CA GLY A 58 -3.82 1.34 -4.53
C GLY A 58 -3.84 0.06 -5.37
N ILE A 59 -2.68 -0.59 -5.54
CA ILE A 59 -2.56 -1.84 -6.32
C ILE A 59 -3.25 -2.99 -5.60
N VAL A 60 -2.90 -3.24 -4.34
CA VAL A 60 -3.35 -4.44 -3.62
C VAL A 60 -4.81 -4.32 -3.17
N ASN A 61 -5.32 -3.11 -2.99
CA ASN A 61 -6.72 -2.92 -2.57
C ASN A 61 -7.71 -2.85 -3.74
N ARG A 62 -7.27 -2.95 -5.00
CA ARG A 62 -8.13 -2.76 -6.18
C ARG A 62 -9.39 -3.63 -6.20
N SER A 63 -9.25 -4.91 -5.82
CA SER A 63 -10.36 -5.87 -5.84
C SER A 63 -10.89 -6.24 -4.45
N SER A 64 -10.07 -6.04 -3.41
CA SER A 64 -10.43 -6.36 -2.04
C SER A 64 -9.47 -5.67 -1.09
N PRO A 65 -9.90 -5.24 0.11
CA PRO A 65 -9.02 -4.63 1.08
C PRO A 65 -8.02 -5.65 1.62
N GLN A 66 -6.74 -5.34 1.44
CA GLN A 66 -5.59 -6.15 1.83
C GLN A 66 -4.57 -5.36 2.65
N LEU A 67 -4.47 -4.04 2.47
CA LEU A 67 -3.52 -3.17 3.16
C LEU A 67 -4.23 -1.92 3.73
N TYR A 68 -4.10 -1.72 5.04
CA TYR A 68 -4.57 -0.53 5.74
C TYR A 68 -3.38 0.27 6.25
N ILE A 69 -3.31 1.56 5.91
CA ILE A 69 -2.25 2.46 6.37
C ILE A 69 -2.80 3.24 7.56
N ASN A 70 -2.05 3.25 8.66
CA ASN A 70 -2.35 4.04 9.84
C ASN A 70 -1.27 5.11 9.99
N TYR A 71 -1.60 6.35 9.63
CA TYR A 71 -0.66 7.47 9.52
C TYR A 71 -1.27 8.80 9.97
N VAL A 72 -2.50 9.11 9.57
CA VAL A 72 -3.09 10.44 9.71
C VAL A 72 -3.52 10.71 11.15
N VAL A 73 -2.97 11.79 11.71
CA VAL A 73 -3.32 12.36 13.00
C VAL A 73 -3.70 13.84 12.80
N ASN A 74 -4.79 14.28 13.42
CA ASN A 74 -5.23 15.67 13.40
C ASN A 74 -5.49 16.15 14.83
N GLY A 75 -4.59 16.97 15.37
CA GLY A 75 -4.55 17.28 16.80
C GLY A 75 -4.38 16.00 17.62
N ASP A 76 -5.26 15.80 18.61
CA ASP A 76 -5.26 14.59 19.45
C ASP A 76 -6.00 13.40 18.81
N ILE A 77 -6.50 13.55 17.57
CA ILE A 77 -7.32 12.54 16.91
C ILE A 77 -6.46 11.71 15.97
N ALA A 78 -6.25 10.44 16.31
CA ALA A 78 -5.72 9.43 15.39
C ALA A 78 -6.81 8.99 14.39
N VAL A 79 -6.94 9.72 13.28
CA VAL A 79 -8.03 9.59 12.31
C VAL A 79 -8.12 8.19 11.73
N ASP A 80 -6.99 7.61 11.30
CA ASP A 80 -6.96 6.26 10.74
C ASP A 80 -7.32 5.22 11.80
N SER A 81 -6.78 5.35 13.02
CA SER A 81 -7.10 4.45 14.13
C SER A 81 -8.60 4.49 14.48
N TYR A 82 -9.24 5.66 14.41
CA TYR A 82 -10.68 5.79 14.59
C TYR A 82 -11.46 4.97 13.55
N TRP A 83 -11.17 5.16 12.26
CA TRP A 83 -11.88 4.45 11.18
C TRP A 83 -11.64 2.94 11.21
N TRP A 84 -10.40 2.52 11.49
CA TRP A 84 -10.05 1.13 11.69
C TRP A 84 -10.92 0.49 12.78
N ASN A 85 -10.99 1.10 13.96
CA ASN A 85 -11.77 0.61 15.09
C ASN A 85 -13.28 0.60 14.79
N LYS A 86 -13.79 1.68 14.16
CA LYS A 86 -15.20 1.79 13.77
C LYS A 86 -15.62 0.62 12.87
N TYR A 87 -14.88 0.35 11.80
CA TYR A 87 -15.25 -0.71 10.85
C TYR A 87 -14.97 -2.14 11.35
N ARG A 88 -14.20 -2.30 12.43
CA ARG A 88 -14.00 -3.58 13.12
C ARG A 88 -14.98 -3.85 14.26
N SER A 89 -15.81 -2.88 14.62
CA SER A 89 -16.86 -3.09 15.62
C SER A 89 -17.87 -4.15 15.18
N LYS A 90 -18.56 -4.77 16.14
CA LYS A 90 -19.53 -5.84 15.88
C LYS A 90 -20.58 -5.38 14.86
N GLY A 91 -20.83 -6.21 13.85
CA GLY A 91 -21.79 -5.93 12.78
C GLY A 91 -21.24 -5.10 11.62
N MET A 92 -20.00 -4.60 11.71
CA MET A 92 -19.35 -3.88 10.62
C MET A 92 -18.49 -4.81 9.75
N TRP A 93 -18.19 -4.35 8.53
CA TRP A 93 -17.67 -5.19 7.46
C TRP A 93 -16.21 -5.69 7.67
N LEU A 94 -15.44 -5.11 8.60
CA LEU A 94 -14.10 -5.60 8.98
C LEU A 94 -14.09 -6.45 10.26
N HIS A 95 -15.23 -6.63 10.93
CA HIS A 95 -15.30 -7.22 12.27
C HIS A 95 -14.56 -8.57 12.39
N SER A 96 -14.78 -9.46 11.42
CA SER A 96 -14.25 -10.83 11.42
C SER A 96 -12.96 -10.98 10.61
N ARG A 97 -12.38 -9.89 10.11
CA ARG A 97 -11.18 -9.93 9.26
C ARG A 97 -9.93 -10.10 10.12
N ASP A 98 -9.15 -11.14 9.80
CA ASP A 98 -7.81 -11.34 10.38
C ASP A 98 -6.89 -10.16 10.03
N THR A 99 -5.94 -9.87 10.92
CA THR A 99 -5.03 -8.72 10.81
C THR A 99 -3.59 -9.13 11.07
N MET A 100 -2.67 -8.57 10.29
CA MET A 100 -1.23 -8.71 10.51
C MET A 100 -0.59 -7.33 10.64
N SER A 101 0.04 -7.07 11.79
CA SER A 101 0.79 -5.83 11.98
C SER A 101 2.04 -5.80 11.11
N CYS A 102 2.32 -4.64 10.52
CA CYS A 102 3.50 -4.34 9.73
C CYS A 102 3.97 -2.92 10.04
N THR A 103 5.29 -2.74 10.16
CA THR A 103 5.92 -1.44 10.47
C THR A 103 7.03 -1.08 9.48
N SER A 104 7.26 -1.92 8.47
CA SER A 104 8.30 -1.75 7.45
C SER A 104 7.69 -1.77 6.05
N VAL A 105 8.01 -0.75 5.25
CA VAL A 105 7.59 -0.65 3.85
C VAL A 105 8.17 -1.80 3.04
N GLU A 106 9.42 -2.20 3.33
CA GLU A 106 10.11 -3.32 2.68
C GLU A 106 9.41 -4.64 2.94
N LYS A 107 8.98 -4.86 4.19
CA LYS A 107 8.21 -6.04 4.56
C LYS A 107 6.86 -6.04 3.84
N ALA A 108 6.15 -4.90 3.81
CA ALA A 108 4.88 -4.79 3.08
C ALA A 108 5.06 -5.09 1.58
N VAL A 109 6.04 -4.47 0.92
CA VAL A 109 6.36 -4.72 -0.49
C VAL A 109 6.70 -6.20 -0.72
N SER A 110 7.47 -6.82 0.18
CA SER A 110 7.83 -8.24 0.08
C SER A 110 6.61 -9.16 0.21
N MET A 111 5.70 -8.85 1.14
CA MET A 111 4.45 -9.62 1.34
C MET A 111 3.54 -9.58 0.11
N PHE A 112 3.53 -8.45 -0.60
CA PHE A 112 2.68 -8.23 -1.78
C PHE A 112 3.40 -8.39 -3.12
N LYS A 113 4.67 -8.83 -3.12
CA LYS A 113 5.51 -8.93 -4.33
C LYS A 113 4.84 -9.66 -5.49
N ASN A 114 4.07 -10.73 -5.21
CA ASN A 114 3.38 -11.52 -6.23
C ASN A 114 2.19 -10.79 -6.90
N GLN A 115 1.75 -9.65 -6.35
CA GLN A 115 0.71 -8.79 -6.92
C GLN A 115 1.32 -7.60 -7.70
N LEU A 116 2.64 -7.45 -7.68
CA LEU A 116 3.37 -6.38 -8.36
C LEU A 116 3.97 -6.89 -9.67
N LYS A 117 3.96 -6.05 -10.71
CA LYS A 117 4.67 -6.33 -11.98
C LYS A 117 6.07 -5.71 -12.02
N GLY A 118 6.42 -4.87 -11.05
CA GLY A 118 7.73 -4.22 -10.95
C GLY A 118 7.64 -2.86 -10.26
N ALA A 119 8.56 -1.97 -10.64
CA ALA A 119 8.64 -0.60 -10.17
C ALA A 119 8.74 0.41 -11.32
N VAL A 120 8.21 1.61 -11.09
CA VAL A 120 8.51 2.80 -11.87
C VAL A 120 9.44 3.68 -11.04
N VAL A 121 10.61 3.98 -11.60
CA VAL A 121 11.63 4.79 -10.93
C VAL A 121 11.56 6.21 -11.47
N TYR A 122 11.47 7.20 -10.58
CA TYR A 122 11.30 8.61 -10.95
C TYR A 122 12.36 9.53 -10.34
N ASP A 123 12.49 10.72 -10.93
CA ASP A 123 13.50 11.71 -10.56
C ASP A 123 13.01 12.64 -9.44
N SER A 124 13.83 12.89 -8.42
CA SER A 124 13.51 13.88 -7.39
C SER A 124 13.64 15.32 -7.88
N GLU A 125 14.52 15.57 -8.85
CA GLU A 125 14.81 16.92 -9.33
C GLU A 125 13.71 17.45 -10.24
N THR A 126 12.91 16.56 -10.84
CA THR A 126 11.78 16.92 -11.68
C THR A 126 10.47 16.54 -10.99
N ALA A 127 9.88 17.52 -10.30
CA ALA A 127 8.69 17.33 -9.45
C ALA A 127 7.54 16.58 -10.14
N SER A 128 7.31 16.83 -11.44
CA SER A 128 6.23 16.20 -12.22
C SER A 128 6.40 14.70 -12.43
N THR A 129 7.62 14.16 -12.35
CA THR A 129 7.86 12.73 -12.61
C THR A 129 7.26 11.83 -11.52
N SER A 130 7.11 12.33 -10.30
CA SER A 130 6.42 11.63 -9.21
C SER A 130 4.94 11.40 -9.50
N ASN A 131 4.26 12.38 -10.09
CA ASN A 131 2.85 12.28 -10.49
C ASN A 131 2.66 11.32 -11.67
N VAL A 132 3.59 11.36 -12.64
CA VAL A 132 3.60 10.40 -13.76
C VAL A 132 3.82 8.99 -13.23
N ALA A 133 4.77 8.81 -12.30
CA ALA A 133 5.01 7.53 -11.63
C ALA A 133 3.78 7.02 -10.88
N SER A 134 3.05 7.88 -10.16
CA SER A 134 1.78 7.51 -9.49
C SER A 134 0.73 6.99 -10.49
N SER A 135 0.60 7.64 -11.64
CA SER A 135 -0.36 7.26 -12.67
C SER A 135 -0.01 5.90 -13.29
N ILE A 136 1.26 5.72 -13.65
CA ILE A 136 1.80 4.46 -14.19
C ILE A 136 1.67 3.33 -13.16
N ALA A 137 1.96 3.61 -11.88
CA ALA A 137 1.83 2.66 -10.79
C ALA A 137 0.43 2.03 -10.72
N GLY A 138 -0.59 2.87 -10.84
CA GLY A 138 -2.00 2.46 -10.82
C GLY A 138 -2.39 1.61 -12.03
N ILE A 139 -1.91 1.91 -13.23
CA ILE A 139 -2.28 1.21 -14.47
C ILE A 139 -1.53 -0.11 -14.60
N ASP A 140 -0.21 -0.09 -14.36
CA ASP A 140 0.68 -1.20 -14.69
C ASP A 140 1.04 -2.09 -13.49
N ASN A 141 0.43 -1.87 -12.33
CA ASN A 141 0.75 -2.57 -11.08
C ASN A 141 2.24 -2.44 -10.71
N LEU A 142 2.79 -1.23 -10.84
CA LEU A 142 4.17 -0.91 -10.51
C LEU A 142 4.20 -0.11 -9.21
N ILE A 143 5.13 -0.39 -8.30
CA ILE A 143 5.34 0.53 -7.16
C ILE A 143 6.15 1.74 -7.62
N ALA A 144 5.81 2.94 -7.14
CA ALA A 144 6.58 4.14 -7.43
C ALA A 144 7.76 4.27 -6.46
N ILE A 145 8.96 4.46 -6.99
CA ILE A 145 10.21 4.55 -6.21
C ILE A 145 10.99 5.77 -6.68
N ARG A 146 11.33 6.68 -5.76
CA ARG A 146 12.24 7.80 -6.06
C ARG A 146 13.64 7.25 -6.31
N TYR A 147 14.31 7.78 -7.32
CA TYR A 147 15.70 7.45 -7.56
C TYR A 147 16.60 8.07 -6.50
N ASP A 148 17.40 7.23 -5.84
CA ASP A 148 18.32 7.68 -4.79
C ASP A 148 19.47 6.68 -4.63
N LYS A 149 20.70 7.14 -4.89
CA LYS A 149 21.92 6.31 -4.87
C LYS A 149 22.49 6.09 -3.46
N ARG A 150 21.95 6.72 -2.41
CA ARG A 150 22.42 6.49 -1.03
C ARG A 150 22.24 5.01 -0.68
N LYS A 151 23.20 4.43 0.04
CA LYS A 151 23.20 2.98 0.36
C LYS A 151 21.95 2.53 1.13
N GLU A 152 21.45 3.39 2.01
CA GLU A 152 20.29 3.12 2.86
C GLU A 152 18.96 3.62 2.27
N SER A 153 18.98 4.21 1.06
CA SER A 153 17.76 4.69 0.42
C SER A 153 16.75 3.56 0.22
N LEU A 154 15.46 3.92 0.15
CA LEU A 154 14.43 2.94 -0.15
C LEU A 154 14.63 2.31 -1.55
N TYR A 155 15.14 3.10 -2.50
CA TYR A 155 15.58 2.61 -3.81
C TYR A 155 16.62 1.49 -3.66
N SER A 156 17.69 1.73 -2.91
CA SER A 156 18.74 0.71 -2.71
C SER A 156 18.18 -0.54 -2.02
N ARG A 157 17.31 -0.36 -1.02
CA ARG A 157 16.72 -1.46 -0.25
C ARG A 157 15.70 -2.30 -1.03
N LEU A 158 15.00 -1.73 -2.02
CA LEU A 158 13.95 -2.42 -2.80
C LEU A 158 14.34 -2.82 -4.23
N ILE A 159 15.28 -2.09 -4.84
CA ILE A 159 15.63 -2.26 -6.26
C ILE A 159 16.98 -2.97 -6.41
N THR A 160 18.03 -2.51 -5.72
CA THR A 160 19.39 -3.02 -5.95
C THR A 160 19.76 -4.16 -4.99
N ASN A 161 19.38 -4.06 -3.71
CA ASN A 161 19.75 -5.02 -2.68
C ASN A 161 18.63 -6.05 -2.39
N GLY A 162 17.59 -5.64 -1.66
CA GLY A 162 16.44 -6.47 -1.30
C GLY A 162 15.23 -6.17 -2.20
N PRO A 163 14.11 -6.91 -2.05
CA PRO A 163 13.61 -7.97 -2.96
C PRO A 163 13.94 -7.95 -4.47
N LYS A 164 14.76 -7.01 -4.96
CA LYS A 164 15.15 -6.78 -6.36
C LYS A 164 13.92 -6.64 -7.25
N ILE A 165 13.04 -5.71 -6.89
CA ILE A 165 11.85 -5.42 -7.70
C ILE A 165 12.33 -4.95 -9.07
N PRO A 166 11.89 -5.59 -10.17
CA PRO A 166 12.36 -5.22 -11.49
C PRO A 166 11.86 -3.82 -11.86
N VAL A 167 12.76 -2.96 -12.30
CA VAL A 167 12.38 -1.66 -12.85
C VAL A 167 11.80 -1.86 -14.25
N LYS A 168 10.56 -1.44 -14.45
CA LYS A 168 9.83 -1.57 -15.72
C LYS A 168 9.72 -0.25 -16.46
N VAL A 169 9.70 0.86 -15.72
CA VAL A 169 9.67 2.21 -16.27
C VAL A 169 10.72 3.06 -15.57
N TRP A 170 11.44 3.85 -16.37
CA TRP A 170 12.52 4.72 -15.91
C TRP A 170 12.23 6.15 -16.35
N LEU A 171 12.01 7.05 -15.39
CA LEU A 171 11.68 8.47 -15.61
C LEU A 171 12.81 9.42 -15.15
N VAL A 172 14.01 8.89 -14.89
CA VAL A 172 15.18 9.71 -14.54
C VAL A 172 15.88 10.11 -15.82
N ASN A 173 16.17 11.41 -15.96
CA ASN A 173 16.88 11.92 -17.14
C ASN A 173 18.28 11.31 -17.22
N LYS A 174 18.75 11.05 -18.45
CA LYS A 174 20.09 10.51 -18.71
C LYS A 174 21.10 11.63 -18.94
#